data_AF-A0A385TS33-F1
#
_entry.id   AF-A0A385TS33-F1
#
_cell.length_a   1.000
_cell.length_b   1.000
_cell.length_c   1.000
_cell.angle_alpha   90.00
_cell.angle_beta   90.00
_cell.angle_gamma   90.00
#
_symmetry.space_group_name_H-M   'P 1'
#
loop_
_entity.id
_entity.type
_entity.pdbx_description
1 polymer ?
#
loop_
_entity_poly.entity_id
_entity_poly.type
_entity_poly.pdbx_seq_one_letter_code
_entity_poly.pdbx_strand_id
1 'polypeptide(L)' 'MRLTRREEHFELYGLDADTFKVNFALDEAQASIRAARFAPELTSTERITLLRDAVTRLHHGGLKWRDVKDKLYIDER' A
#
# COMPACT_ATOMS: atom_id res chain seq x y z
N MET A 1 11.34 -17.41 -24.51
CA MET A 1 11.44 -17.24 -23.05
C MET A 1 10.39 -16.20 -22.65
N ARG A 2 9.28 -16.61 -22.01
CA ARG A 2 8.26 -15.66 -21.54
C ARG A 2 8.61 -15.30 -20.10
N LEU A 3 9.10 -14.08 -19.89
CA LEU A 3 9.20 -13.50 -18.57
C LEU A 3 7.77 -13.36 -18.01
N THR A 4 7.59 -13.76 -16.77
CA THR A 4 6.30 -13.58 -16.10
C THR A 4 6.12 -12.09 -15.78
N ARG A 5 4.89 -11.58 -15.80
CA ARG A 5 4.58 -10.15 -15.52
C ARG A 5 5.18 -9.63 -14.19
N ARG A 6 5.50 -10.53 -13.26
CA ARG A 6 6.22 -10.22 -12.00
C ARG A 6 7.70 -9.92 -12.23
N GLU A 7 8.36 -10.69 -13.09
CA GLU A 7 9.80 -10.55 -13.39
C GLU A 7 10.10 -9.25 -14.15
N GLU A 8 9.21 -8.82 -15.05
CA GLU A 8 9.36 -7.56 -15.82
C GLU A 8 9.41 -6.31 -14.92
N HIS A 9 8.69 -6.31 -13.79
CA HIS A 9 8.65 -5.15 -12.90
C HIS A 9 9.91 -5.04 -12.02
N PHE A 10 10.60 -6.15 -11.74
CA PHE A 10 11.86 -6.13 -10.98
C PHE A 10 12.99 -5.49 -11.78
N GLU A 11 13.07 -5.77 -13.09
CA GLU A 11 14.07 -5.20 -13.99
C GLU A 11 13.89 -3.70 -14.22
N LEU A 12 12.64 -3.20 -14.30
CA LEU A 12 12.36 -1.79 -14.57
C LEU A 12 12.87 -0.84 -13.47
N TYR A 13 12.88 -1.30 -12.21
CA TYR A 13 13.27 -0.49 -11.05
C TYR A 13 14.59 -0.93 -10.42
N GLY A 14 15.21 -2.01 -10.90
CA GLY A 14 16.43 -2.58 -10.31
C GLY A 14 16.26 -3.03 -8.86
N LEU A 15 15.03 -3.42 -8.49
CA LEU A 15 14.69 -3.84 -7.12
C LEU A 15 14.58 -5.36 -7.07
N ASP A 16 15.01 -5.95 -5.94
CA ASP A 16 14.71 -7.33 -5.64
C ASP A 16 13.21 -7.53 -5.35
N ALA A 17 12.78 -8.79 -5.37
CA ALA A 17 11.37 -9.14 -5.25
C ALA A 17 10.74 -8.75 -3.91
N ASP A 18 11.51 -8.82 -2.83
CA ASP A 18 11.03 -8.50 -1.49
C ASP A 18 10.90 -6.98 -1.32
N THR A 19 11.89 -6.22 -1.78
CA THR A 19 11.84 -4.76 -1.77
C THR A 19 10.66 -4.24 -2.58
N PHE A 20 10.43 -4.77 -3.78
CA PHE A 20 9.27 -4.41 -4.59
C PHE A 20 7.95 -4.73 -3.87
N LYS A 21 7.84 -5.93 -3.28
CA LYS A 21 6.64 -6.35 -2.54
C LYS A 21 6.33 -5.41 -1.38
N VAL A 22 7.35 -5.00 -0.62
CA VAL A 22 7.22 -4.06 0.50
C VAL A 22 6.74 -2.69 0.00
N ASN A 23 7.38 -2.14 -1.03
CA ASN A 23 7.01 -0.84 -1.57
C ASN A 23 5.59 -0.84 -2.14
N PHE A 24 5.24 -1.89 -2.90
CA PHE A 24 3.89 -2.05 -3.43
C PHE A 24 2.83 -2.09 -2.32
N ALA A 25 3.08 -2.83 -1.24
CA ALA A 25 2.17 -2.88 -0.10
C ALA A 25 2.03 -1.53 0.61
N LEU A 26 3.11 -0.75 0.71
CA LEU A 26 3.09 0.61 1.25
C LEU A 26 2.26 1.55 0.36
N ASP A 27 2.50 1.53 -0.94
CA ASP A 27 1.80 2.38 -1.92
C ASP A 27 0.29 2.10 -1.92
N GLU A 28 -0.11 0.82 -1.93
CA GLU A 28 -1.52 0.44 -1.86
C GLU A 28 -2.16 0.84 -0.52
N ALA A 29 -1.47 0.63 0.60
CA ALA A 29 -1.97 1.02 1.90
C ALA A 29 -2.16 2.54 2.01
N GLN A 30 -1.21 3.32 1.50
CA GLN A 30 -1.31 4.77 1.44
C GLN A 30 -2.48 5.23 0.56
N ALA A 31 -2.68 4.61 -0.61
CA ALA A 31 -3.79 4.93 -1.49
C ALA A 31 -5.14 4.75 -0.78
N SER A 32 -5.32 3.63 -0.06
CA SER A 32 -6.55 3.35 0.70
C SER A 32 -6.74 4.34 1.87
N ILE A 33 -5.66 4.71 2.59
CA ILE A 33 -5.72 5.74 3.64
C ILE A 33 -6.09 7.11 3.07
N ARG A 34 -5.48 7.51 1.94
CA ARG A 34 -5.77 8.78 1.28
C ARG A 34 -7.22 8.83 0.80
N ALA A 35 -7.72 7.78 0.17
CA ALA A 35 -9.12 7.68 -0.22
C ALA A 35 -10.04 7.84 1.00
N ALA A 36 -9.78 7.12 2.10
CA ALA A 36 -10.58 7.20 3.32
C ALA A 36 -10.58 8.61 3.95
N ARG A 37 -9.49 9.36 3.81
CA ARG A 37 -9.31 10.68 4.43
C ARG A 37 -9.86 11.82 3.58
N PHE A 38 -9.62 11.77 2.26
CA PHE A 38 -9.81 12.93 1.40
C PHE A 38 -11.06 12.87 0.50
N ALA A 39 -11.72 11.71 0.37
CA ALA A 39 -12.96 11.61 -0.39
C ALA A 39 -14.15 12.06 0.49
N PRO A 40 -14.75 13.25 0.29
CA PRO A 40 -15.80 13.79 1.17
C PRO A 40 -17.12 13.02 1.11
N GLU A 41 -17.41 12.36 0.00
CA GLU A 41 -18.66 11.66 -0.29
C GLU A 41 -18.81 10.33 0.44
N LEU A 42 -17.72 9.78 1.00
CA LEU A 42 -17.74 8.50 1.68
C LEU A 42 -18.46 8.56 3.02
N THR A 43 -19.35 7.60 3.24
CA THR A 43 -19.95 7.29 4.52
C THR A 43 -18.90 6.79 5.52
N SER A 44 -19.23 6.84 6.82
CA SER A 44 -18.36 6.29 7.86
C SER A 44 -18.02 4.81 7.64
N THR A 45 -18.96 4.02 7.13
CA THR A 45 -18.75 2.60 6.83
C THR A 45 -17.73 2.42 5.71
N GLU A 46 -17.84 3.17 4.63
CA GLU A 46 -16.89 3.09 3.51
C GLU A 46 -15.49 3.55 3.92
N ARG A 47 -15.39 4.63 4.72
CA ARG A 47 -14.11 5.07 5.28
C ARG A 47 -13.45 3.97 6.11
N ILE A 48 -14.21 3.32 7.00
CA ILE A 48 -13.69 2.22 7.83
C ILE A 48 -13.27 1.03 6.95
N THR A 49 -14.02 0.73 5.89
CA THR A 49 -13.67 -0.33 4.93
C THR A 49 -12.32 -0.06 4.27
N LEU A 50 -12.07 1.17 3.81
CA LEU A 50 -10.79 1.55 3.22
C LEU A 50 -9.63 1.51 4.23
N LEU A 51 -9.87 1.93 5.48
CA LEU A 51 -8.85 1.81 6.53
C LEU A 51 -8.51 0.35 6.85
N ARG A 52 -9.49 -0.56 6.82
CA ARG A 52 -9.26 -2.01 6.97
C ARG A 52 -8.54 -2.60 5.77
N ASP A 53 -8.86 -2.15 4.56
CA ASP A 53 -8.12 -2.53 3.36
C ASP A 53 -6.65 -2.13 3.48
N ALA A 54 -6.34 -0.90 3.90
CA ALA A 54 -4.96 -0.46 4.11
C ALA A 54 -4.18 -1.38 5.07
N VAL A 55 -4.79 -1.76 6.20
CA VAL A 55 -4.18 -2.73 7.14
C VAL A 55 -3.94 -4.09 6.49
N THR A 56 -4.88 -4.54 5.65
CA THR A 56 -4.77 -5.80 4.90
C THR A 56 -3.63 -5.76 3.88
N ARG A 57 -3.46 -4.65 3.16
CA ARG A 57 -2.33 -4.43 2.23
C ARG A 57 -0.99 -4.51 2.93
N LEU A 58 -0.85 -3.84 4.07
CA LEU A 58 0.35 -3.94 4.91
C LEU A 58 0.63 -5.38 5.33
N HIS A 59 -0.40 -6.10 5.79
CA HIS A 59 -0.26 -7.48 6.22
C HIS A 59 0.23 -8.42 5.09
N HIS A 60 -0.30 -8.27 3.87
CA HIS A 60 0.17 -9.03 2.70
C HIS A 60 1.63 -8.71 2.33
N GLY A 61 2.08 -7.48 2.59
CA GLY A 61 3.47 -7.07 2.49
C GLY A 61 4.38 -7.58 3.62
N GLY A 62 3.83 -8.25 4.65
CA GLY A 62 4.58 -8.65 5.84
C GLY A 62 4.87 -7.49 6.80
N LEU A 63 4.18 -6.36 6.65
CA LEU A 63 4.39 -5.13 7.40
C LEU A 63 3.37 -5.02 8.54
N LYS A 64 3.83 -4.59 9.71
CA LYS A 64 2.92 -4.18 10.79
C LYS A 64 2.79 -2.66 10.76
N TRP A 65 1.56 -2.16 10.91
CA TRP A 65 1.27 -0.73 10.99
C TRP A 65 2.24 0.05 11.91
N ARG A 66 2.54 -0.49 13.10
CA ARG A 66 3.40 0.17 14.09
C ARG A 66 4.82 0.42 13.59
N ASP A 67 5.29 -0.41 12.66
CA ASP A 67 6.65 -0.40 12.14
C ASP A 67 6.79 0.49 10.89
N VAL A 68 5.67 0.93 10.31
CA VAL A 68 5.63 1.67 9.04
C VAL A 68 4.79 2.94 9.08
N LYS A 69 4.21 3.29 10.24
CA LYS A 69 3.31 4.46 10.38
C LYS A 69 3.97 5.77 9.92
N ASP A 70 5.28 5.91 10.13
CA ASP A 70 6.13 7.03 9.73
C ASP A 70 6.32 7.10 8.21
N LYS A 71 6.22 5.95 7.53
CA LYS A 71 6.32 5.84 6.07
C LYS A 71 5.01 6.07 5.35
N LEU A 72 3.89 6.16 6.06
CA LEU A 72 2.56 6.23 5.43
C LEU A 72 2.11 7.67 5.08
N TYR A 73 2.98 8.68 5.25
CA TYR A 73 2.75 10.09 4.92
C TYR A 73 1.35 10.60 5.32
N ILE A 74 0.84 10.10 6.44
CA ILE A 74 -0.55 10.32 6.88
C ILE A 74 -0.72 11.73 7.41
N ASP A 75 0.37 12.37 7.80
CA ASP A 75 0.38 13.73 8.35
C ASP A 75 0.62 14.81 7.29
N GLU A 76 0.94 14.44 6.05
CA GLU A 76 1.06 15.39 4.95
C GLU A 76 -0.34 15.88 4.55
N ARG A 77 -0.52 17.22 4.56
CA ARG A 77 -1.77 17.91 4.22
C ARG A 77 -1.76 18.44 2.80
#